data_AF-A0A662K6M7-F1
#
_entry.id   AF-A0A662K6M7-F1
#
_cell.length_a   1.000
_cell.length_b   1.000
_cell.length_c   1.000
_cell.angle_alpha   90.00
_cell.angle_beta   90.00
_cell.angle_gamma   90.00
#
_symmetry.space_group_name_H-M   'P 1'
#
loop_
_entity.id
_entity.type
_entity.pdbx_description
1 polymer ?
#
loop_
_entity_poly.entity_id
_entity_poly.type
_entity_poly.pdbx_seq_one_letter_code
_entity_poly.pdbx_strand_id
1 'polypeptide(L)'
;MRIKEEIDKNFSIQGNNYVINRDSNILLLKRFCIKKEKKLLYSFVGGMWYSRDRFSLESEISLPYPFSTYYITKVLDKEYSGSICRSLYYVKMPLIVLQFEDKCICIEFNPIVKVDDVEVLPFVSLGEEEGYYTISFYLFKEFYVREKKYAWLGFGRKKRVVFDCIKPGKKIGFSAEIREYRDWREAVRDFVKSRIADKVDIKDAEKIFENAKNVLWRSYDSIYGTFLQLPWSDAPSFTFVNSSYSLLSFEAVRLNYFSYWYSRTKDRDFLEWSLKLKELFKNQELVKRDLKKGKGIAWYNMTNLTRKGLEGFFYLDCGYGGYPGGQGTIAFNILRYLENNRDNELEKLVRDSLEYIMSTQKENGSWPMAIHQEGLIRFRPENLENY
;
A
#
# COMPACT_ATOMS: atom_id res chain seq x y z
N MET A 1 1.73 20.48 24.27
CA MET A 1 1.76 19.03 24.00
C MET A 1 3.07 18.44 24.45
N ARG A 2 3.05 17.68 25.53
CA ARG A 2 4.25 17.02 26.06
C ARG A 2 4.45 15.66 25.39
N ILE A 3 5.65 15.45 24.85
CA ILE A 3 6.09 14.16 24.30
C ILE A 3 7.22 13.65 25.19
N LYS A 4 7.06 12.46 25.75
CA LYS A 4 8.09 11.78 26.52
C LYS A 4 8.72 10.72 25.63
N GLU A 5 10.06 10.70 25.61
CA GLU A 5 10.83 9.68 24.92
C GLU A 5 11.36 8.66 25.94
N GLU A 6 11.21 7.38 25.63
CA GLU A 6 11.74 6.28 26.44
C GLU A 6 12.58 5.38 25.54
N ILE A 7 13.70 4.89 26.07
CA ILE A 7 14.58 3.95 25.38
C ILE A 7 14.88 2.79 26.34
N ASP A 8 15.04 1.59 25.80
CA ASP A 8 15.34 0.41 26.60
C ASP A 8 16.63 0.56 27.41
N LYS A 9 16.62 0.04 28.64
CA LYS A 9 17.79 -0.07 29.52
C LYS A 9 18.85 -1.03 28.94
N ASN A 10 18.46 -1.83 27.95
CA ASN A 10 19.35 -2.75 27.24
C ASN A 10 20.33 -2.05 26.28
N PHE A 11 20.25 -0.73 26.11
CA PHE A 11 21.16 0.04 25.26
C PHE A 11 22.03 1.03 26.03
N SER A 12 23.27 1.18 25.58
CA SER A 12 24.08 2.39 25.81
C SER A 12 23.98 3.26 24.57
N ILE A 13 23.73 4.56 24.73
CA ILE A 13 23.33 5.43 23.63
C ILE A 13 24.25 6.64 23.55
N GLN A 14 24.71 6.94 22.33
CA GLN A 14 25.40 8.18 22.01
C GLN A 14 24.82 8.74 20.69
N GLY A 15 23.91 9.71 20.81
CA GLY A 15 23.13 10.21 19.67
C GLY A 15 22.23 9.11 19.08
N ASN A 16 22.30 8.89 17.76
CA ASN A 16 21.54 7.85 17.04
C ASN A 16 22.24 6.47 17.01
N ASN A 17 23.31 6.30 17.80
CA ASN A 17 24.06 5.05 17.90
C ASN A 17 23.74 4.31 19.20
N TYR A 18 23.29 3.07 19.04
CA TYR A 18 22.87 2.19 20.11
C TYR A 18 23.86 1.03 20.23
N VAL A 19 24.35 0.76 21.44
CA VAL A 19 25.17 -0.43 21.74
C VAL A 19 24.34 -1.41 22.56
N ILE A 20 24.16 -2.63 22.08
CA ILE A 20 23.43 -3.67 22.81
C ILE A 20 24.25 -4.08 24.04
N ASN A 21 23.69 -3.93 25.24
CA ASN A 21 24.36 -4.30 26.49
C ASN A 21 23.99 -5.72 26.96
N ARG A 22 22.77 -6.18 26.64
CA ARG A 22 22.22 -7.45 27.14
C ARG A 22 21.61 -8.26 26.00
N ASP A 23 21.77 -9.58 26.07
CA ASP A 23 21.13 -10.47 25.11
C ASP A 23 19.64 -10.54 25.44
N SER A 24 18.81 -10.24 24.46
CA SER A 24 17.37 -10.29 24.56
C SER A 24 16.80 -10.60 23.19
N ASN A 25 15.73 -11.40 23.18
CA ASN A 25 15.01 -11.69 21.95
C ASN A 25 14.24 -10.48 21.41
N ILE A 26 14.00 -9.49 22.27
CA ILE A 26 13.22 -8.29 21.96
C ILE A 26 13.94 -7.08 22.59
N LEU A 27 14.16 -6.04 21.79
CA LEU A 27 14.81 -4.80 22.23
C LEU A 27 13.91 -3.61 21.86
N LEU A 28 13.66 -2.70 22.80
CA LEU A 28 12.93 -1.45 22.52
C LEU A 28 13.91 -0.36 22.05
N LEU A 29 13.86 -0.02 20.76
CA LEU A 29 14.71 1.03 20.20
C LEU A 29 14.31 2.42 20.69
N LYS A 30 13.02 2.73 20.62
CA LYS A 30 12.50 4.03 21.05
C LYS A 30 10.99 3.94 21.27
N ARG A 31 10.48 4.64 22.28
CA ARG A 31 9.05 4.84 22.52
C ARG A 31 8.76 6.32 22.67
N PHE A 32 7.74 6.78 21.96
CA PHE A 32 7.14 8.10 22.13
C PHE A 32 5.82 7.95 22.87
N CYS A 33 5.70 8.61 24.02
CA CYS A 33 4.45 8.74 24.77
C CYS A 33 3.94 10.17 24.59
N ILE A 34 2.83 10.30 23.87
CA ILE A 34 2.32 11.57 23.39
C ILE A 34 1.03 11.89 24.13
N LYS A 35 1.03 12.92 24.98
CA LYS A 35 -0.15 13.22 25.83
C LYS A 35 -1.34 13.68 24.99
N LYS A 36 -2.52 13.15 25.29
CA LYS A 36 -3.83 13.53 24.71
C LYS A 36 -4.30 14.89 25.21
N GLU A 37 -3.58 15.96 24.85
CA GLU A 37 -3.98 17.34 25.18
C GLU A 37 -4.95 17.93 24.15
N LYS A 38 -4.99 17.36 22.94
CA LYS A 38 -5.78 17.82 21.80
C LYS A 38 -6.41 16.63 21.10
N LYS A 39 -7.54 16.87 20.42
CA LYS A 39 -8.22 15.84 19.64
C LYS A 39 -7.38 15.46 18.41
N LEU A 40 -7.08 14.17 18.27
CA LEU A 40 -6.49 13.61 17.06
C LEU A 40 -7.59 13.53 15.98
N LEU A 41 -7.38 14.22 14.86
CA LEU A 41 -8.30 14.24 13.73
C LEU A 41 -8.07 13.07 12.79
N TYR A 42 -6.82 12.78 12.46
CA TYR A 42 -6.43 11.59 11.72
C TYR A 42 -4.94 11.28 11.95
N SER A 43 -4.55 10.06 11.59
CA SER A 43 -3.15 9.63 11.59
C SER A 43 -2.88 8.68 10.43
N PHE A 44 -1.62 8.64 9.98
CA PHE A 44 -1.17 7.65 9.01
C PHE A 44 0.33 7.36 9.16
N VAL A 45 0.76 6.21 8.61
CA VAL A 45 2.17 5.89 8.38
C VAL A 45 2.39 5.93 6.87
N GLY A 46 3.40 6.67 6.45
CA GLY A 46 3.64 7.04 5.06
C GLY A 46 3.81 5.82 4.15
N GLY A 47 2.78 5.59 3.32
CA GLY A 47 2.78 4.63 2.22
C GLY A 47 3.38 3.26 2.54
N MET A 48 2.52 2.30 2.89
CA MET A 48 2.85 0.89 2.71
C MET A 48 2.78 0.54 1.23
N TRP A 49 3.70 1.07 0.41
CA TRP A 49 3.96 0.52 -0.91
C TRP A 49 5.09 -0.48 -0.79
N TYR A 50 5.28 -1.30 -1.78
CA TYR A 50 6.24 -2.38 -1.72
C TYR A 50 6.98 -2.27 -3.04
N SER A 51 8.29 -2.40 -2.99
CA SER A 51 9.19 -2.56 -4.14
C SER A 51 9.98 -3.83 -3.85
N ARG A 52 10.53 -4.46 -4.90
CA ARG A 52 11.55 -5.51 -4.73
C ARG A 52 12.80 -4.92 -4.05
N ASP A 53 12.95 -3.60 -4.16
CA ASP A 53 14.01 -2.78 -3.57
C ASP A 53 13.49 -1.85 -2.45
N ARG A 54 14.40 -1.04 -1.90
CA ARG A 54 14.07 0.08 -1.02
C ARG A 54 13.28 1.12 -1.83
N PHE A 55 12.29 1.78 -1.21
CA PHE A 55 11.73 2.98 -1.85
C PHE A 55 12.83 4.02 -1.86
N SER A 56 13.11 4.52 -3.05
CA SER A 56 14.08 5.57 -3.26
C SER A 56 13.42 6.63 -4.12
N LEU A 57 13.46 7.87 -3.63
CA LEU A 57 13.19 9.05 -4.44
C LEU A 57 14.40 9.39 -5.34
N GLU A 58 15.47 8.60 -5.24
CA GLU A 58 16.75 8.73 -5.95
C GLU A 58 16.93 7.66 -7.04
N SER A 59 16.12 6.59 -7.06
CA SER A 59 16.18 5.57 -8.10
C SER A 59 15.47 6.01 -9.38
N GLU A 60 15.99 5.61 -10.54
CA GLU A 60 15.30 5.79 -11.83
C GLU A 60 13.90 5.16 -11.76
N ILE A 61 12.88 5.95 -12.13
CA ILE A 61 11.48 5.51 -12.08
C ILE A 61 11.28 4.44 -13.16
N SER A 62 11.03 3.18 -12.73
CA SER A 62 10.55 2.14 -13.64
C SER A 62 9.07 2.40 -13.95
N LEU A 63 8.83 3.14 -15.04
CA LEU A 63 7.50 3.50 -15.53
C LEU A 63 6.64 2.35 -16.10
N PRO A 64 7.17 1.23 -16.65
CA PRO A 64 6.30 0.31 -17.37
C PRO A 64 5.50 -0.65 -16.47
N TYR A 65 5.94 -0.92 -15.24
CA TYR A 65 5.33 -1.97 -14.40
C TYR A 65 5.40 -1.57 -12.91
N PRO A 66 4.31 -1.10 -12.26
CA PRO A 66 4.32 -0.74 -10.83
C PRO A 66 4.37 -1.97 -9.89
N PHE A 67 4.78 -3.14 -10.40
CA PHE A 67 4.69 -4.39 -9.67
C PHE A 67 5.95 -4.64 -8.87
N SER A 68 5.73 -4.87 -7.59
CA SER A 68 6.71 -5.41 -6.70
C SER A 68 6.24 -6.73 -6.11
N THR A 69 7.23 -7.43 -5.58
CA THR A 69 7.19 -8.76 -4.94
C THR A 69 6.36 -8.87 -3.65
N TYR A 70 5.46 -7.93 -3.37
CA TYR A 70 4.77 -7.92 -2.08
C TYR A 70 3.72 -9.01 -1.92
N TYR A 71 3.21 -9.50 -3.04
CA TYR A 71 2.34 -10.67 -3.05
C TYR A 71 3.09 -11.95 -2.71
N ILE A 72 4.43 -11.95 -2.84
CA ILE A 72 5.26 -13.13 -2.63
C ILE A 72 5.99 -13.14 -1.29
N THR A 73 6.09 -12.03 -0.55
CA THR A 73 6.79 -12.02 0.75
C THR A 73 6.07 -11.13 1.75
N LYS A 74 5.60 -11.72 2.86
CA LYS A 74 4.93 -11.03 3.97
C LYS A 74 5.57 -11.41 5.31
N VAL A 75 6.35 -10.51 5.90
CA VAL A 75 6.66 -10.49 7.34
C VAL A 75 5.35 -10.48 8.15
N LEU A 76 5.15 -11.50 8.98
CA LEU A 76 3.95 -11.61 9.81
C LEU A 76 4.04 -10.68 11.01
N ASP A 77 2.88 -10.16 11.43
CA ASP A 77 2.76 -9.37 12.65
C ASP A 77 3.24 -10.18 13.85
N LYS A 78 3.90 -9.50 14.80
CA LYS A 78 4.30 -10.04 16.10
C LYS A 78 3.40 -9.46 17.18
N GLU A 79 3.01 -10.27 18.14
CA GLU A 79 2.34 -9.76 19.33
C GLU A 79 3.37 -9.64 20.46
N TYR A 80 3.38 -8.48 21.14
CA TYR A 80 4.23 -8.25 22.30
C TYR A 80 3.50 -7.35 23.30
N SER A 81 3.42 -7.81 24.55
CA SER A 81 2.70 -7.11 25.63
C SER A 81 1.28 -6.69 25.24
N GLY A 82 0.53 -7.59 24.59
CA GLY A 82 -0.84 -7.34 24.12
C GLY A 82 -0.95 -6.36 22.94
N SER A 83 0.17 -5.90 22.39
CA SER A 83 0.20 -4.98 21.26
C SER A 83 0.66 -5.67 19.97
N ILE A 84 0.02 -5.31 18.86
CA ILE A 84 0.40 -5.77 17.53
C ILE A 84 1.57 -4.93 17.02
N CYS A 85 2.70 -5.59 16.77
CA CYS A 85 3.91 -5.02 16.20
C CYS A 85 3.99 -5.39 14.71
N ARG A 86 4.09 -4.38 13.85
CA ARG A 86 4.14 -4.54 12.38
C ARG A 86 5.53 -4.19 11.87
N SER A 87 6.05 -4.94 10.90
CA SER A 87 7.38 -4.68 10.36
C SER A 87 7.44 -3.34 9.63
N LEU A 88 8.49 -2.55 9.90
CA LEU A 88 8.77 -1.30 9.20
C LEU A 88 9.34 -1.50 7.80
N TYR A 89 9.69 -2.74 7.42
CA TYR A 89 10.05 -3.11 6.05
C TYR A 89 9.00 -2.66 5.02
N TYR A 90 7.75 -2.56 5.47
CA TYR A 90 6.62 -2.15 4.64
C TYR A 90 6.50 -0.64 4.46
N VAL A 91 7.20 0.16 5.26
CA VAL A 91 7.08 1.62 5.20
C VAL A 91 8.06 2.17 4.16
N LYS A 92 7.52 2.83 3.13
CA LYS A 92 8.33 3.39 2.05
C LYS A 92 8.57 4.88 2.20
N MET A 93 7.62 5.60 2.78
CA MET A 93 7.84 6.95 3.28
C MET A 93 7.94 6.84 4.81
N PRO A 94 9.15 6.67 5.39
CA PRO A 94 9.35 6.39 6.82
C PRO A 94 9.00 7.60 7.69
N LEU A 95 7.70 7.84 7.76
CA LEU A 95 7.07 9.02 8.30
C LEU A 95 5.78 8.58 9.00
N ILE A 96 5.65 8.84 10.29
CA ILE A 96 4.37 8.73 11.01
C ILE A 96 3.81 10.13 11.15
N VAL A 97 2.54 10.31 10.79
CA VAL A 97 1.86 11.60 10.87
C VAL A 97 0.67 11.49 11.81
N LEU A 98 0.60 12.42 12.76
CA LEU A 98 -0.49 12.58 13.70
C LEU A 98 -1.03 14.01 13.57
N GLN A 99 -2.23 14.17 13.05
CA GLN A 99 -2.87 15.48 12.94
C GLN A 99 -3.82 15.72 14.09
N PHE A 100 -3.58 16.82 14.79
CA PHE A 100 -4.45 17.40 15.79
C PHE A 100 -5.16 18.63 15.22
N GLU A 101 -6.14 19.16 15.94
CA GLU A 101 -6.94 20.31 15.51
C GLU A 101 -6.10 21.55 15.14
N ASP A 102 -5.02 21.81 15.87
CA ASP A 102 -4.19 23.01 15.73
C ASP A 102 -2.77 22.74 15.22
N LYS A 103 -2.35 21.47 15.11
CA LYS A 103 -1.00 21.12 14.69
C LYS A 103 -0.86 19.71 14.16
N CYS A 104 0.26 19.46 13.50
CA CYS A 104 0.68 18.15 13.01
C CYS A 104 2.00 17.73 13.65
N ILE A 105 2.04 16.53 14.22
CA ILE A 105 3.29 15.88 14.65
C ILE A 105 3.70 14.87 13.60
N CYS A 106 4.96 14.94 13.23
CA CYS A 106 5.58 14.09 12.25
C CYS A 106 6.77 13.38 12.87
N ILE A 107 6.84 12.06 12.73
CA ILE A 107 7.95 11.24 13.22
C ILE A 107 8.64 10.62 12.02
N GLU A 108 9.80 11.14 11.67
CA GLU A 108 10.67 10.53 10.66
C GLU A 108 11.51 9.43 11.33
N PHE A 109 11.73 8.30 10.66
CA PHE A 109 12.48 7.19 11.26
C PHE A 109 13.28 6.36 10.25
N ASN A 110 14.10 5.43 10.73
CA ASN A 110 14.81 4.47 9.88
C ASN A 110 13.97 3.19 9.71
N PRO A 111 13.48 2.85 8.49
CA PRO A 111 12.67 1.66 8.28
C PRO A 111 13.48 0.36 8.25
N ILE A 112 14.81 0.46 8.11
CA ILE A 112 15.79 -0.63 8.14
C ILE A 112 16.99 -0.13 8.96
N VAL A 113 17.56 -0.99 9.78
CA VAL A 113 18.81 -0.72 10.52
C VAL A 113 19.89 -1.70 10.11
N LYS A 114 21.16 -1.32 10.28
CA LYS A 114 22.29 -2.23 10.06
C LYS A 114 22.91 -2.61 11.39
N VAL A 115 23.20 -3.90 11.54
CA VAL A 115 24.02 -4.44 12.62
C VAL A 115 25.23 -5.08 11.95
N ASP A 116 26.39 -4.41 12.06
CA ASP A 116 27.52 -4.63 11.17
C ASP A 116 27.08 -4.47 9.69
N ASP A 117 27.18 -5.54 8.87
CA ASP A 117 26.77 -5.56 7.45
C ASP A 117 25.40 -6.21 7.21
N VAL A 118 24.71 -6.64 8.27
CA VAL A 118 23.41 -7.32 8.15
C VAL A 118 22.26 -6.32 8.30
N GLU A 119 21.37 -6.32 7.31
CA GLU A 119 20.14 -5.53 7.36
C GLU A 119 19.12 -6.20 8.29
N VAL A 120 18.72 -5.47 9.32
CA VAL A 120 17.76 -5.91 10.32
C VAL A 120 16.51 -5.04 10.20
N LEU A 121 15.35 -5.67 10.39
CA LEU A 121 14.04 -5.05 10.22
C LEU A 121 13.44 -4.64 11.57
N PRO A 122 13.31 -3.34 11.85
CA PRO A 122 12.52 -2.87 12.99
C PRO A 122 11.03 -3.13 12.80
N PHE A 123 10.31 -3.09 13.91
CA PHE A 123 8.86 -3.22 13.98
C PHE A 123 8.28 -2.02 14.74
N VAL A 124 7.07 -1.60 14.40
CA VAL A 124 6.34 -0.54 15.07
C VAL A 124 5.07 -1.08 15.71
N SER A 125 4.82 -0.65 16.94
CA SER A 125 3.52 -0.77 17.61
C SER A 125 2.93 0.62 17.81
N LEU A 126 1.63 0.73 17.51
CA LEU A 126 0.83 1.93 17.71
C LEU A 126 -0.25 1.59 18.74
N GLY A 127 -0.26 2.33 19.85
CA GLY A 127 -1.18 2.14 20.96
C GLY A 127 -1.91 3.43 21.31
N GLU A 128 -3.12 3.27 21.84
CA GLU A 128 -3.92 4.36 22.38
C GLU A 128 -4.38 3.98 23.79
N GLU A 129 -3.99 4.78 24.77
CA GLU A 129 -4.36 4.64 26.19
C GLU A 129 -5.18 5.88 26.62
N GLU A 130 -5.84 5.84 27.78
CA GLU A 130 -6.75 6.92 28.23
C GLU A 130 -6.12 8.32 28.19
N GLY A 131 -4.82 8.44 28.53
CA GLY A 131 -4.10 9.71 28.56
C GLY A 131 -3.07 9.94 27.44
N TYR A 132 -2.73 8.92 26.65
CA TYR A 132 -1.58 8.96 25.75
C TYR A 132 -1.82 8.24 24.42
N TYR A 133 -1.17 8.72 23.37
CA TYR A 133 -0.85 7.93 22.18
C TYR A 133 0.58 7.40 22.33
N THR A 134 0.78 6.11 22.09
CA THR A 134 2.08 5.46 22.26
C THR A 134 2.57 4.91 20.93
N ILE A 135 3.79 5.27 20.54
CA ILE A 135 4.46 4.76 19.35
C ILE A 135 5.75 4.10 19.80
N SER A 136 5.87 2.78 19.62
CA SER A 136 7.05 2.01 20.05
C SER A 136 7.72 1.34 18.87
N PHE A 137 9.04 1.45 18.80
CA PHE A 137 9.91 0.83 17.80
C PHE A 137 10.70 -0.31 18.45
N TYR A 138 10.59 -1.52 17.90
CA TYR A 138 11.20 -2.73 18.44
C TYR A 138 12.15 -3.38 17.43
N LEU A 139 13.16 -4.07 17.94
CA LEU A 139 13.88 -5.11 17.21
C LEU A 139 13.49 -6.47 17.78
N PHE A 140 13.12 -7.38 16.88
CA PHE A 140 12.89 -8.79 17.20
C PHE A 140 14.03 -9.62 16.63
N LYS A 141 14.68 -10.43 17.47
CA LYS A 141 15.72 -11.38 17.04
C LYS A 141 15.15 -12.47 16.13
N GLU A 142 13.87 -12.79 16.29
CA GLU A 142 13.20 -13.80 15.49
C GLU A 142 11.77 -13.41 15.10
N PHE A 143 11.39 -13.74 13.86
CA PHE A 143 10.02 -13.57 13.36
C PHE A 143 9.74 -14.54 12.20
N TYR A 144 8.51 -14.50 11.71
CA TYR A 144 8.09 -15.34 10.60
C TYR A 144 7.80 -14.51 9.37
N VAL A 145 8.21 -15.04 8.22
CA VAL A 145 7.90 -14.51 6.90
C VAL A 145 7.05 -15.55 6.18
N ARG A 146 6.03 -15.11 5.47
CA ARG A 146 5.23 -15.94 4.58
C ARG A 146 5.65 -15.66 3.14
N GLU A 147 6.17 -16.67 2.46
CA GLU A 147 6.67 -16.57 1.09
C GLU A 147 5.79 -17.35 0.11
N LYS A 148 5.33 -16.73 -0.99
CA LYS A 148 4.63 -17.40 -2.10
C LYS A 148 5.55 -17.51 -3.31
N LYS A 149 5.31 -18.52 -4.15
CA LYS A 149 6.04 -18.66 -5.41
C LYS A 149 5.60 -17.63 -6.46
N TYR A 150 4.32 -17.28 -6.47
CA TYR A 150 3.72 -16.39 -7.48
C TYR A 150 2.90 -15.29 -6.81
N ALA A 151 2.83 -14.14 -7.46
CA ALA A 151 1.95 -13.06 -7.04
C ALA A 151 0.48 -13.49 -7.20
N TRP A 152 -0.37 -13.11 -6.24
CA TRP A 152 -1.82 -13.32 -6.28
C TRP A 152 -2.31 -14.78 -6.26
N LEU A 153 -1.45 -15.76 -6.52
CA LEU A 153 -1.79 -17.18 -6.63
C LEU A 153 -0.92 -18.03 -5.69
N GLY A 154 -1.47 -19.13 -5.18
CA GLY A 154 -0.74 -20.15 -4.43
C GLY A 154 -0.61 -19.92 -2.91
N PHE A 155 -0.18 -20.98 -2.21
CA PHE A 155 0.01 -20.99 -0.77
C PHE A 155 1.34 -20.39 -0.36
N GLY A 156 1.29 -19.45 0.58
CA GLY A 156 2.50 -18.92 1.18
C GLY A 156 3.06 -19.87 2.23
N ARG A 157 4.31 -20.31 2.08
CA ARG A 157 5.05 -21.10 3.07
C ARG A 157 5.56 -20.18 4.18
N LYS A 158 5.39 -20.61 5.43
CA LYS A 158 5.88 -19.87 6.59
C LYS A 158 7.34 -20.27 6.86
N LYS A 159 8.24 -19.29 6.84
CA LYS A 159 9.66 -19.42 7.11
C LYS A 159 10.01 -18.64 8.37
N ARG A 160 10.80 -19.24 9.27
CA ARG A 160 11.35 -18.54 10.44
C ARG A 160 12.62 -17.80 10.01
N VAL A 161 12.73 -16.54 10.41
CA VAL A 161 13.93 -15.71 10.25
C VAL A 161 14.49 -15.44 11.64
N VAL A 162 15.81 -15.59 11.79
CA VAL A 162 16.56 -15.35 13.02
C VAL A 162 17.76 -14.46 12.69
N PHE A 163 17.95 -13.39 13.45
CA PHE A 163 19.08 -12.47 13.32
C PHE A 163 20.11 -12.73 14.42
N ASP A 164 21.06 -13.63 14.16
CA ASP A 164 22.15 -13.96 15.09
C ASP A 164 23.13 -12.80 15.33
N CYS A 165 23.08 -11.77 14.48
CA CYS A 165 23.86 -10.54 14.63
C CYS A 165 23.36 -9.65 15.79
N ILE A 166 22.12 -9.83 16.26
CA ILE A 166 21.58 -9.07 17.41
C ILE A 166 22.07 -9.72 18.70
N LYS A 167 23.18 -9.21 19.25
CA LYS A 167 23.82 -9.70 20.47
C LYS A 167 24.60 -8.60 21.19
N PRO A 168 24.97 -8.79 22.48
CA PRO A 168 25.76 -7.81 23.22
C PRO A 168 27.04 -7.35 22.52
N GLY A 169 27.38 -6.08 22.70
CA GLY A 169 28.55 -5.43 22.11
C GLY A 169 28.35 -4.93 20.68
N LYS A 170 27.27 -5.30 20.01
CA LYS A 170 26.98 -4.86 18.63
C LYS A 170 26.35 -3.47 18.60
N LYS A 171 26.70 -2.72 17.54
CA LYS A 171 26.25 -1.35 17.31
C LYS A 171 25.10 -1.33 16.30
N ILE A 172 24.13 -0.45 16.55
CA ILE A 172 22.97 -0.22 15.69
C ILE A 172 22.80 1.28 15.48
N GLY A 173 22.70 1.71 14.24
CA GLY A 173 22.26 3.07 13.89
C GLY A 173 20.74 3.10 13.72
N PHE A 174 20.04 3.83 14.58
CA PHE A 174 18.59 4.04 14.47
C PHE A 174 18.27 5.49 14.78
N SER A 175 17.56 6.17 13.89
CA SER A 175 16.96 7.47 14.18
C SER A 175 15.44 7.35 14.17
N ALA A 176 14.83 8.09 15.09
CA ALA A 176 13.43 8.46 15.01
C ALA A 176 13.28 9.86 15.63
N GLU A 177 12.90 10.83 14.80
CA GLU A 177 12.92 12.27 15.11
C GLU A 177 11.55 12.89 14.94
N ILE A 178 11.15 13.72 15.90
CA ILE A 178 9.90 14.45 15.87
C ILE A 178 10.11 15.82 15.25
N ARG A 179 9.20 16.18 14.34
CA ARG A 179 9.02 17.53 13.82
C ARG A 179 7.57 17.96 13.96
N GLU A 180 7.35 19.24 14.23
CA GLU A 180 6.02 19.83 14.27
C GLU A 180 5.79 20.67 13.01
N TYR A 181 4.58 20.55 12.46
CA TYR A 181 4.12 21.28 11.29
C TYR A 181 2.71 21.83 11.54
N ARG A 182 2.25 22.73 10.67
CA ARG A 182 0.86 23.21 10.74
C ARG A 182 -0.12 22.12 10.35
N ASP A 183 0.16 21.43 9.24
CA ASP A 183 -0.63 20.31 8.77
C ASP A 183 0.23 19.22 8.13
N TRP A 184 -0.37 18.04 7.91
CA TRP A 184 0.32 16.92 7.28
C TRP A 184 0.81 17.16 5.86
N ARG A 185 0.16 18.03 5.09
CA ARG A 185 0.53 18.28 3.69
C ARG A 185 1.86 18.98 3.66
N GLU A 186 2.08 19.91 4.59
CA GLU A 186 3.36 20.55 4.83
C GLU A 186 4.42 19.52 5.21
N ALA A 187 4.13 18.66 6.20
CA ALA A 187 5.06 17.61 6.65
C ALA A 187 5.49 16.66 5.51
N VAL A 188 4.53 16.17 4.73
CA VAL A 188 4.79 15.28 3.57
C VAL A 188 5.57 16.02 2.50
N ARG A 189 5.22 17.28 2.22
CA ARG A 189 5.91 18.09 1.20
C ARG A 189 7.37 18.33 1.59
N ASP A 190 7.65 18.65 2.85
CA ASP A 190 9.02 18.84 3.35
C ASP A 190 9.83 17.54 3.27
N PHE A 191 9.24 16.42 3.72
CA PHE A 191 9.84 15.10 3.64
C PHE A 191 10.23 14.72 2.20
N VAL A 192 9.31 14.95 1.25
CA VAL A 192 9.52 14.61 -0.17
C VAL A 192 10.55 15.55 -0.80
N LYS A 193 10.42 16.88 -0.61
CA LYS A 193 11.32 17.87 -1.22
C LYS A 193 12.79 17.67 -0.83
N SER A 194 13.05 17.29 0.41
CA SER A 194 14.42 17.06 0.91
C SER A 194 15.07 15.79 0.36
N ARG A 195 14.32 14.94 -0.38
CA ARG A 195 14.78 13.61 -0.84
C ARG A 195 14.54 13.35 -2.33
N ILE A 196 13.84 14.23 -3.03
CA ILE A 196 13.79 14.17 -4.49
C ILE A 196 15.21 14.42 -4.98
N ALA A 197 15.80 13.43 -5.65
CA ALA A 197 17.07 13.64 -6.31
C ALA A 197 16.93 14.78 -7.34
N ASP A 198 17.94 15.65 -7.41
CA ASP A 198 18.00 16.70 -8.41
C ASP A 198 17.89 16.07 -9.80
N LYS A 199 16.75 16.29 -10.47
CA LYS A 199 16.41 15.88 -11.84
C LYS A 199 16.95 14.49 -12.23
N VAL A 200 16.12 13.45 -12.09
CA VAL A 200 16.35 12.19 -12.81
C VAL A 200 16.51 12.52 -14.31
N ASP A 201 17.69 12.24 -14.87
CA ASP A 201 17.96 12.40 -16.30
C ASP A 201 17.21 11.29 -17.06
N ILE A 202 15.98 11.58 -17.47
CA ILE A 202 15.19 10.65 -18.29
C ILE A 202 15.72 10.73 -19.72
N LYS A 203 16.71 9.89 -20.02
CA LYS A 203 17.21 9.70 -21.38
C LYS A 203 16.08 9.16 -22.26
N ASP A 204 15.65 9.98 -23.20
CA ASP A 204 14.62 9.65 -24.21
C ASP A 204 13.25 9.28 -23.61
N ALA A 205 12.64 10.26 -22.93
CA ALA A 205 11.31 10.13 -22.34
C ALA A 205 10.22 9.69 -23.34
N GLU A 206 10.36 10.07 -24.61
CA GLU A 206 9.45 9.72 -25.69
C GLU A 206 9.53 8.22 -26.01
N LYS A 207 10.74 7.67 -26.18
CA LYS A 207 10.92 6.23 -26.36
C LYS A 207 10.43 5.41 -25.16
N ILE A 208 10.65 5.90 -23.94
CA ILE A 208 10.14 5.23 -22.73
C ILE A 208 8.61 5.21 -22.74
N PHE A 209 8.00 6.33 -23.12
CA PHE A 209 6.55 6.46 -23.24
C PHE A 209 5.97 5.51 -24.30
N GLU A 210 6.55 5.49 -25.50
CA GLU A 210 6.13 4.58 -26.58
C GLU A 210 6.30 3.11 -26.21
N ASN A 211 7.41 2.76 -25.56
CA ASN A 211 7.60 1.40 -25.04
C ASN A 211 6.53 1.01 -24.01
N ALA A 212 6.19 1.92 -23.10
CA ALA A 212 5.13 1.68 -22.12
C ALA A 212 3.76 1.51 -22.79
N LYS A 213 3.45 2.32 -23.81
CA LYS A 213 2.22 2.21 -24.60
C LYS A 213 2.12 0.88 -25.35
N ASN A 214 3.23 0.43 -25.95
CA ASN A 214 3.29 -0.88 -26.62
C ASN A 214 3.07 -2.05 -25.64
N VAL A 215 3.55 -1.94 -24.40
CA VAL A 215 3.27 -2.93 -23.35
C VAL A 215 1.79 -2.96 -23.00
N LEU A 216 1.13 -1.80 -22.92
CA LEU A 216 -0.31 -1.73 -22.65
C LEU A 216 -1.13 -2.45 -23.72
N TRP A 217 -0.82 -2.26 -25.00
CA TRP A 217 -1.46 -2.96 -26.12
C TRP A 217 -1.42 -4.49 -25.97
N ARG A 218 -0.32 -5.04 -25.47
CA ARG A 218 -0.19 -6.50 -25.25
C ARG A 218 -1.16 -7.04 -24.20
N SER A 219 -1.59 -6.19 -23.27
CA SER A 219 -2.52 -6.54 -22.18
C SER A 219 -3.95 -6.09 -22.44
N TYR A 220 -4.19 -5.29 -23.49
CA TYR A 220 -5.51 -4.72 -23.76
C TYR A 220 -6.46 -5.77 -24.33
N ASP A 221 -7.59 -5.96 -23.66
CA ASP A 221 -8.72 -6.72 -24.16
C ASP A 221 -9.73 -5.74 -24.78
N SER A 222 -9.84 -5.75 -26.11
CA SER A 222 -10.72 -4.84 -26.85
C SER A 222 -12.20 -5.18 -26.74
N ILE A 223 -12.54 -6.40 -26.34
CA ILE A 223 -13.95 -6.85 -26.22
C ILE A 223 -14.59 -6.14 -25.03
N TYR A 224 -13.90 -6.15 -23.88
CA TYR A 224 -14.42 -5.54 -22.64
C TYR A 224 -13.76 -4.22 -22.29
N GLY A 225 -12.71 -3.82 -23.01
CA GLY A 225 -12.05 -2.53 -22.83
C GLY A 225 -11.26 -2.45 -21.53
N THR A 226 -10.61 -3.55 -21.12
CA THR A 226 -9.84 -3.65 -19.88
C THR A 226 -8.42 -4.12 -20.15
N PHE A 227 -7.51 -4.03 -19.15
CA PHE A 227 -6.13 -4.45 -19.31
C PHE A 227 -5.81 -5.62 -18.38
N LEU A 228 -5.59 -6.77 -18.99
CA LEU A 228 -5.36 -8.03 -18.32
C LEU A 228 -4.07 -7.98 -17.49
N GLN A 229 -4.15 -8.53 -16.28
CA GLN A 229 -3.00 -8.86 -15.46
C GLN A 229 -2.31 -10.06 -16.10
N LEU A 230 -1.41 -9.77 -17.05
CA LEU A 230 -0.56 -10.79 -17.62
C LEU A 230 0.40 -11.27 -16.53
N PRO A 231 0.35 -12.56 -16.15
CA PRO A 231 1.39 -13.08 -15.32
C PRO A 231 2.68 -13.15 -16.17
N TRP A 232 3.84 -13.21 -15.51
CA TRP A 232 5.14 -13.57 -16.09
C TRP A 232 5.85 -12.53 -16.98
N SER A 233 6.95 -11.97 -16.47
CA SER A 233 7.97 -11.29 -17.28
C SER A 233 8.67 -12.23 -18.27
N ASP A 234 8.67 -13.54 -17.98
CA ASP A 234 9.54 -14.53 -18.62
C ASP A 234 8.75 -15.65 -19.34
N ALA A 235 7.41 -15.61 -19.39
CA ALA A 235 6.66 -16.66 -20.09
C ALA A 235 6.51 -16.32 -21.58
N PRO A 236 7.00 -17.18 -22.48
CA PRO A 236 6.68 -17.07 -23.89
C PRO A 236 5.24 -17.54 -24.08
N SER A 237 4.37 -16.62 -24.52
CA SER A 237 3.02 -16.88 -25.00
C SER A 237 1.93 -17.10 -23.94
N PHE A 238 0.86 -16.33 -24.11
CA PHE A 238 -0.45 -16.41 -23.45
C PHE A 238 -0.79 -17.79 -22.90
N THR A 239 -1.01 -17.87 -21.59
CA THR A 239 -1.59 -19.07 -20.99
C THR A 239 -2.83 -18.72 -20.16
N PHE A 240 -3.95 -19.30 -20.61
CA PHE A 240 -5.28 -19.44 -20.02
C PHE A 240 -6.21 -18.20 -19.93
N VAL A 241 -7.29 -18.27 -20.73
CA VAL A 241 -8.48 -17.40 -20.69
C VAL A 241 -9.13 -17.40 -19.30
N ASN A 242 -9.06 -18.51 -18.56
CA ASN A 242 -9.69 -18.64 -17.24
C ASN A 242 -8.88 -18.02 -16.08
N SER A 243 -7.63 -17.60 -16.31
CA SER A 243 -6.77 -16.92 -15.34
C SER A 243 -6.46 -15.47 -15.73
N SER A 244 -7.10 -14.96 -16.79
CA SER A 244 -6.94 -13.60 -17.27
C SER A 244 -7.90 -12.68 -16.54
N TYR A 245 -7.41 -11.86 -15.60
CA TYR A 245 -8.24 -10.94 -14.83
C TYR A 245 -7.75 -9.50 -14.97
N SER A 246 -8.64 -8.53 -14.80
CA SER A 246 -8.27 -7.12 -14.61
C SER A 246 -8.48 -6.72 -13.15
N LEU A 247 -7.89 -5.61 -12.72
CA LEU A 247 -8.07 -5.05 -11.37
C LEU A 247 -8.71 -3.67 -11.50
N LEU A 248 -9.92 -3.48 -10.98
CA LEU A 248 -10.62 -2.20 -11.12
C LEU A 248 -9.87 -1.03 -10.47
N SER A 249 -9.12 -1.28 -9.39
CA SER A 249 -8.24 -0.26 -8.80
C SER A 249 -7.18 0.24 -9.78
N PHE A 250 -6.64 -0.63 -10.64
CA PHE A 250 -5.66 -0.24 -11.65
C PHE A 250 -6.34 0.40 -12.86
N GLU A 251 -7.50 -0.11 -13.26
CA GLU A 251 -8.29 0.49 -14.32
C GLU A 251 -8.72 1.93 -14.00
N ALA A 252 -8.98 2.26 -12.73
CA ALA A 252 -9.32 3.63 -12.33
C ALA A 252 -8.13 4.58 -12.51
N VAL A 253 -6.92 4.13 -12.14
CA VAL A 253 -5.68 4.89 -12.35
C VAL A 253 -5.46 5.13 -13.84
N ARG A 254 -5.63 4.09 -14.66
CA ARG A 254 -5.51 4.18 -16.11
C ARG A 254 -6.54 5.14 -16.71
N LEU A 255 -7.80 5.12 -16.27
CA LEU A 255 -8.82 6.06 -16.71
C LEU A 255 -8.37 7.52 -16.52
N ASN A 256 -7.93 7.85 -15.30
CA ASN A 256 -7.39 9.17 -14.97
C ASN A 256 -6.18 9.52 -15.87
N TYR A 257 -5.19 8.63 -15.92
CA TYR A 257 -3.93 8.91 -16.61
C TYR A 257 -4.11 8.99 -18.13
N PHE A 258 -4.90 8.11 -18.73
CA PHE A 258 -5.16 8.12 -20.18
C PHE A 258 -5.95 9.37 -20.58
N SER A 259 -6.94 9.79 -19.80
CA SER A 259 -7.63 11.06 -20.05
C SER A 259 -6.66 12.25 -19.99
N TYR A 260 -5.77 12.27 -19.00
CA TYR A 260 -4.74 13.29 -18.87
C TYR A 260 -3.75 13.26 -20.05
N TRP A 261 -3.25 12.07 -20.44
CA TRP A 261 -2.32 11.93 -21.55
C TRP A 261 -2.96 12.33 -22.87
N TYR A 262 -4.18 11.89 -23.15
CA TYR A 262 -4.92 12.34 -24.34
C TYR A 262 -5.04 13.87 -24.39
N SER A 263 -5.33 14.52 -23.25
CA SER A 263 -5.45 15.98 -23.22
C SER A 263 -4.18 16.69 -23.72
N ARG A 264 -3.00 16.09 -23.49
CA ARG A 264 -1.68 16.61 -23.85
C ARG A 264 -1.17 16.18 -25.22
N THR A 265 -1.34 14.91 -25.57
CA THR A 265 -0.74 14.32 -26.78
C THR A 265 -1.72 14.24 -27.95
N LYS A 266 -3.02 14.28 -27.68
CA LYS A 266 -4.11 14.03 -28.66
C LYS A 266 -4.06 12.63 -29.30
N ASP A 267 -3.32 11.71 -28.71
CA ASP A 267 -3.20 10.32 -29.17
C ASP A 267 -4.52 9.56 -28.98
N ARG A 268 -5.01 8.97 -30.08
CA ARG A 268 -6.34 8.36 -30.16
C ARG A 268 -6.46 7.09 -29.33
N ASP A 269 -5.37 6.38 -29.08
CA ASP A 269 -5.41 5.15 -28.27
C ASP A 269 -5.82 5.50 -26.82
N PHE A 270 -5.25 6.57 -26.24
CA PHE A 270 -5.63 7.01 -24.91
C PHE A 270 -7.07 7.50 -24.84
N LEU A 271 -7.57 8.14 -25.90
CA LEU A 271 -8.98 8.51 -25.98
C LEU A 271 -9.86 7.26 -25.96
N GLU A 272 -9.61 6.29 -26.84
CA GLU A 272 -10.38 5.06 -26.93
C GLU A 272 -10.37 4.30 -25.59
N TRP A 273 -9.19 4.06 -25.04
CA TRP A 273 -9.04 3.36 -23.77
C TRP A 273 -9.74 4.09 -22.63
N SER A 274 -9.61 5.41 -22.53
CA SER A 274 -10.30 6.18 -21.48
C SER A 274 -11.83 6.10 -21.61
N LEU A 275 -12.38 6.13 -22.82
CA LEU A 275 -13.83 5.99 -23.05
C LEU A 275 -14.31 4.60 -22.65
N LYS A 276 -13.56 3.55 -23.00
CA LYS A 276 -13.90 2.17 -22.63
C LYS A 276 -13.84 1.94 -21.12
N LEU A 277 -12.78 2.42 -20.47
CA LEU A 277 -12.64 2.33 -19.01
C LEU A 277 -13.73 3.14 -18.27
N LYS A 278 -14.14 4.29 -18.81
CA LYS A 278 -15.26 5.06 -18.24
C LYS A 278 -16.56 4.24 -18.25
N GLU A 279 -16.89 3.59 -19.36
CA GLU A 279 -18.07 2.72 -19.43
C GLU A 279 -17.95 1.48 -18.52
N LEU A 280 -16.74 0.94 -18.34
CA LEU A 280 -16.48 -0.14 -17.40
C LEU A 280 -16.94 0.21 -15.96
N PHE A 281 -16.62 1.42 -15.47
CA PHE A 281 -17.00 1.83 -14.11
C PHE A 281 -18.49 2.13 -13.93
N LYS A 282 -19.23 2.30 -15.03
CA LYS A 282 -20.69 2.46 -15.04
C LYS A 282 -21.43 1.13 -15.12
N ASN A 283 -20.74 0.05 -15.48
CA ASN A 283 -21.33 -1.27 -15.59
C ASN A 283 -21.89 -1.73 -14.24
N GLN A 284 -23.21 -1.91 -14.16
CA GLN A 284 -23.89 -2.31 -12.92
C GLN A 284 -23.53 -3.74 -12.48
N GLU A 285 -23.12 -4.61 -13.41
CA GLU A 285 -22.63 -5.96 -13.08
C GLU A 285 -21.29 -5.92 -12.33
N LEU A 286 -20.57 -4.80 -12.39
CA LEU A 286 -19.31 -4.60 -11.70
C LEU A 286 -19.45 -3.85 -10.36
N VAL A 287 -20.70 -3.60 -9.94
CA VAL A 287 -21.03 -2.87 -8.73
C VAL A 287 -21.89 -3.74 -7.82
N LYS A 288 -21.47 -3.90 -6.57
CA LYS A 288 -22.27 -4.53 -5.51
C LYS A 288 -23.02 -3.45 -4.73
N ARG A 289 -24.34 -3.62 -4.56
CA ARG A 289 -25.22 -2.69 -3.83
C ARG A 289 -25.85 -3.30 -2.58
N ASP A 290 -26.18 -4.58 -2.62
CA ASP A 290 -26.68 -5.38 -1.50
C ASP A 290 -25.51 -5.86 -0.63
N LEU A 291 -24.86 -4.90 0.03
CA LEU A 291 -23.69 -5.13 0.85
C LEU A 291 -24.09 -5.70 2.22
N LYS A 292 -23.35 -6.70 2.72
CA LYS A 292 -23.58 -7.27 4.07
C LYS A 292 -23.21 -6.31 5.19
N LYS A 293 -22.30 -5.38 4.92
CA LYS A 293 -21.80 -4.37 5.86
C LYS A 293 -21.56 -3.08 5.09
N GLY A 294 -21.86 -1.93 5.69
CA GLY A 294 -21.72 -0.61 5.08
C GLY A 294 -22.96 -0.17 4.31
N LYS A 295 -22.96 1.09 3.86
CA LYS A 295 -24.01 1.74 3.05
C LYS A 295 -23.43 2.21 1.72
N GLY A 296 -24.23 2.30 0.66
CA GLY A 296 -23.76 2.76 -0.65
C GLY A 296 -23.38 1.60 -1.58
N ILE A 297 -22.24 1.71 -2.28
CA ILE A 297 -21.78 0.68 -3.22
C ILE A 297 -20.33 0.24 -3.00
N ALA A 298 -19.99 -0.96 -3.46
CA ALA A 298 -18.60 -1.38 -3.64
C ALA A 298 -18.40 -1.87 -5.08
N TRP A 299 -17.35 -1.39 -5.74
CA TRP A 299 -16.91 -2.01 -6.99
C TRP A 299 -16.23 -3.35 -6.67
N TYR A 300 -16.37 -4.34 -7.55
CA TYR A 300 -15.56 -5.55 -7.42
C TYR A 300 -14.07 -5.22 -7.58
N ASN A 301 -13.21 -5.99 -6.92
CA ASN A 301 -11.77 -5.72 -6.98
C ASN A 301 -11.18 -6.23 -8.30
N MET A 302 -11.69 -7.36 -8.80
CA MET A 302 -11.23 -7.98 -10.03
C MET A 302 -12.39 -8.22 -10.99
N THR A 303 -12.07 -8.23 -12.28
CA THR A 303 -12.97 -8.72 -13.32
C THR A 303 -12.36 -9.93 -14.00
N ASN A 304 -13.17 -10.92 -14.33
CA ASN A 304 -12.75 -12.06 -15.15
C ASN A 304 -13.69 -12.18 -16.36
N LEU A 305 -13.14 -12.68 -17.47
CA LEU A 305 -13.93 -12.98 -18.65
C LEU A 305 -14.44 -14.44 -18.57
N THR A 306 -15.76 -14.60 -18.50
CA THR A 306 -16.41 -15.91 -18.55
C THR A 306 -17.19 -16.08 -19.85
N ARG A 307 -17.70 -17.29 -20.09
CA ARG A 307 -18.61 -17.55 -21.23
C ARG A 307 -19.91 -16.72 -21.16
N LYS A 308 -20.25 -16.19 -19.98
CA LYS A 308 -21.44 -15.34 -19.76
C LYS A 308 -21.15 -13.85 -19.88
N GLY A 309 -19.88 -13.49 -20.08
CA GLY A 309 -19.43 -12.11 -20.17
C GLY A 309 -18.49 -11.73 -19.03
N LEU A 310 -18.39 -10.42 -18.78
CA LEU A 310 -17.53 -9.88 -17.75
C LEU A 310 -18.17 -10.06 -16.37
N GLU A 311 -17.49 -10.77 -15.48
CA GLU A 311 -17.96 -11.01 -14.11
C GLU A 311 -17.02 -10.34 -13.11
N GLY A 312 -17.59 -9.75 -12.06
CA GLY A 312 -16.86 -9.10 -10.97
C GLY A 312 -16.65 -10.03 -9.77
N PHE A 313 -15.48 -9.94 -9.14
CA PHE A 313 -15.11 -10.73 -7.96
C PHE A 313 -14.45 -9.88 -6.87
N PHE A 314 -14.81 -10.15 -5.61
CA PHE A 314 -14.08 -9.64 -4.44
C PHE A 314 -12.91 -10.57 -4.13
N TYR A 315 -11.78 -10.39 -4.82
CA TYR A 315 -10.52 -10.99 -4.41
C TYR A 315 -9.64 -9.93 -3.73
N LEU A 316 -9.21 -10.21 -2.49
CA LEU A 316 -7.83 -10.11 -1.97
C LEU A 316 -7.69 -9.60 -0.54
N ASP A 317 -7.02 -10.45 0.23
CA ASP A 317 -6.69 -10.32 1.65
C ASP A 317 -5.71 -9.18 1.99
N CYS A 318 -5.15 -8.40 1.05
CA CYS A 318 -4.15 -7.35 1.34
C CYS A 318 -3.98 -6.35 0.17
N GLY A 319 -3.70 -5.07 0.47
CA GLY A 319 -2.95 -4.14 -0.42
C GLY A 319 -3.75 -3.13 -1.26
N TYR A 320 -3.14 -2.67 -2.36
CA TYR A 320 -3.68 -1.65 -3.30
C TYR A 320 -4.99 -2.09 -3.98
N GLY A 321 -5.21 -3.40 -4.13
CA GLY A 321 -6.47 -3.98 -4.59
C GLY A 321 -7.40 -4.47 -3.47
N GLY A 322 -6.99 -4.35 -2.20
CA GLY A 322 -7.74 -4.81 -1.03
C GLY A 322 -8.56 -3.69 -0.38
N TYR A 323 -9.41 -4.03 0.59
CA TYR A 323 -10.22 -3.04 1.30
C TYR A 323 -9.44 -2.35 2.45
N PRO A 324 -9.59 -1.04 2.71
CA PRO A 324 -10.33 -0.04 1.93
C PRO A 324 -9.54 0.53 0.74
N GLY A 325 -8.23 0.25 0.67
CA GLY A 325 -7.29 0.93 -0.25
C GLY A 325 -7.68 0.87 -1.73
N GLY A 326 -8.16 -0.26 -2.21
CA GLY A 326 -8.64 -0.45 -3.58
C GLY A 326 -9.89 0.37 -3.89
N GLN A 327 -10.86 0.39 -2.98
CA GLN A 327 -12.06 1.22 -3.15
C GLN A 327 -11.69 2.72 -3.11
N GLY A 328 -10.83 3.11 -2.16
CA GLY A 328 -10.31 4.48 -2.07
C GLY A 328 -9.55 4.89 -3.32
N THR A 329 -8.75 3.99 -3.91
CA THR A 329 -8.01 4.22 -5.16
C THR A 329 -8.97 4.43 -6.33
N ILE A 330 -10.02 3.60 -6.44
CA ILE A 330 -11.03 3.73 -7.48
C ILE A 330 -11.72 5.09 -7.35
N ALA A 331 -12.30 5.38 -6.18
CA ALA A 331 -13.00 6.64 -5.94
C ALA A 331 -12.10 7.87 -6.19
N PHE A 332 -10.87 7.86 -5.68
CA PHE A 332 -9.92 8.96 -5.87
C PHE A 332 -9.63 9.20 -7.36
N ASN A 333 -9.25 8.18 -8.12
CA ASN A 333 -8.86 8.38 -9.51
C ASN A 333 -10.04 8.75 -10.41
N ILE A 334 -11.24 8.23 -10.12
CA ILE A 334 -12.44 8.65 -10.83
C ILE A 334 -12.76 10.12 -10.50
N LEU A 335 -12.63 10.59 -9.25
CA LEU A 335 -12.76 12.02 -8.94
C LEU A 335 -11.79 12.88 -9.74
N ARG A 336 -10.52 12.47 -9.84
CA ARG A 336 -9.50 13.17 -10.65
C ARG A 336 -9.86 13.22 -12.13
N TYR A 337 -10.44 12.14 -12.67
CA TYR A 337 -10.97 12.14 -14.03
C TYR A 337 -12.14 13.13 -14.19
N LEU A 338 -13.08 13.14 -13.24
CA LEU A 338 -14.28 13.98 -13.24
C LEU A 338 -13.98 15.49 -13.15
N GLU A 339 -12.83 15.89 -12.60
CA GLU A 339 -12.38 17.29 -12.57
C GLU A 339 -12.36 17.92 -13.97
N ASN A 340 -12.07 17.13 -15.01
CA ASN A 340 -11.97 17.58 -16.39
C ASN A 340 -13.01 16.95 -17.33
N ASN A 341 -13.71 15.90 -16.89
CA ASN A 341 -14.65 15.15 -17.71
C ASN A 341 -15.96 14.96 -16.94
N ARG A 342 -16.89 15.90 -17.06
CA ARG A 342 -18.16 15.87 -16.32
C ARG A 342 -18.98 14.62 -16.69
N ASP A 343 -19.32 13.83 -15.69
CA ASP A 343 -20.18 12.65 -15.82
C ASP A 343 -20.98 12.42 -14.53
N ASN A 344 -22.25 12.86 -14.54
CA ASN A 344 -23.10 12.87 -13.35
C ASN A 344 -23.39 11.46 -12.79
N GLU A 345 -23.47 10.47 -13.67
CA GLU A 345 -23.72 9.08 -13.28
C GLU A 345 -22.50 8.52 -12.55
N LEU A 346 -21.32 8.74 -13.11
CA LEU A 346 -20.07 8.29 -12.52
C LEU A 346 -19.78 9.03 -11.21
N GLU A 347 -20.08 10.34 -11.14
CA GLU A 347 -20.01 11.12 -9.90
C GLU A 347 -20.91 10.53 -8.81
N LYS A 348 -22.14 10.14 -9.15
CA LYS A 348 -23.06 9.48 -8.21
C LYS A 348 -22.48 8.16 -7.68
N LEU A 349 -21.95 7.31 -8.56
CA LEU A 349 -21.33 6.03 -8.16
C LEU A 349 -20.15 6.26 -7.21
N VAL A 350 -19.32 7.27 -7.47
CA VAL A 350 -18.22 7.65 -6.58
C VAL A 350 -18.72 8.09 -5.21
N ARG A 351 -19.77 8.93 -5.16
CA ARG A 351 -20.36 9.36 -3.88
C ARG A 351 -20.89 8.17 -3.08
N ASP A 352 -21.60 7.26 -3.74
CA ASP A 352 -22.11 6.03 -3.12
C ASP A 352 -20.95 5.14 -2.62
N SER A 353 -19.81 5.09 -3.33
CA SER A 353 -18.64 4.32 -2.90
C SER A 353 -17.90 4.95 -1.72
N LEU A 354 -17.81 6.28 -1.68
CA LEU A 354 -17.24 6.99 -0.53
C LEU A 354 -18.11 6.80 0.72
N GLU A 355 -19.45 6.80 0.58
CA GLU A 355 -20.36 6.45 1.67
C GLU A 355 -20.07 5.04 2.22
N TYR A 356 -19.77 4.08 1.33
CA TYR A 356 -19.38 2.73 1.74
C TYR A 356 -18.08 2.69 2.53
N ILE A 357 -17.05 3.40 2.07
CA ILE A 357 -15.77 3.50 2.79
C ILE A 357 -15.99 4.14 4.17
N MET A 358 -16.71 5.26 4.24
CA MET A 358 -16.94 5.97 5.50
C MET A 358 -17.79 5.15 6.48
N SER A 359 -18.89 4.55 6.02
CA SER A 359 -19.82 3.81 6.87
C SER A 359 -19.25 2.51 7.46
N THR A 360 -18.10 2.07 6.99
CA THR A 360 -17.43 0.83 7.45
C THR A 360 -16.16 1.10 8.26
N GLN A 361 -15.80 2.37 8.45
CA GLN A 361 -14.77 2.80 9.38
C GLN A 361 -15.22 2.47 10.81
N LYS A 362 -14.30 1.93 11.63
CA LYS A 362 -14.54 1.70 13.06
C LYS A 362 -14.45 3.02 13.82
N GLU A 363 -15.00 3.05 15.04
CA GLU A 363 -14.95 4.23 15.92
C GLU A 363 -13.52 4.72 16.20
N ASN A 364 -12.55 3.81 16.25
CA ASN A 364 -11.14 4.14 16.41
C ASN A 364 -10.46 4.66 15.13
N GLY A 365 -11.23 5.02 14.10
CA GLY A 365 -10.74 5.53 12.81
C GLY A 365 -10.12 4.48 11.89
N SER A 366 -9.97 3.23 12.32
CA SER A 366 -9.40 2.17 11.49
C SER A 366 -10.45 1.52 10.59
N TRP A 367 -10.02 1.01 9.44
CA TRP A 367 -10.84 0.13 8.61
C TRP A 367 -10.51 -1.34 8.88
N PRO A 368 -11.48 -2.25 8.74
CA PRO A 368 -11.17 -3.68 8.71
C PRO A 368 -10.20 -3.98 7.54
N MET A 369 -9.27 -4.92 7.76
CA MET A 369 -8.29 -5.35 6.76
C MET A 369 -8.95 -5.94 5.50
N ALA A 370 -10.13 -6.52 5.67
CA ALA A 370 -11.00 -6.99 4.60
C ALA A 370 -12.46 -6.92 5.07
N ILE A 371 -13.39 -6.72 4.13
CA ILE A 371 -14.82 -6.91 4.38
C ILE A 371 -15.29 -8.07 3.52
N HIS A 372 -15.73 -9.14 4.17
CA HIS A 372 -16.32 -10.29 3.49
C HIS A 372 -17.72 -9.92 3.02
N GLN A 373 -17.82 -9.45 1.77
CA GLN A 373 -19.12 -9.12 1.17
C GLN A 373 -19.89 -10.38 0.79
N GLU A 374 -19.23 -11.47 0.35
CA GLU A 374 -19.86 -12.76 0.06
C GLU A 374 -18.92 -13.94 0.34
N GLY A 375 -19.49 -15.15 0.37
CA GLY A 375 -18.75 -16.38 0.67
C GLY A 375 -17.54 -16.58 -0.26
N LEU A 376 -16.56 -17.31 0.25
CA LEU A 376 -15.41 -17.85 -0.47
C LEU A 376 -15.68 -18.04 -1.96
N ILE A 377 -14.96 -17.29 -2.82
CA ILE A 377 -14.90 -17.60 -4.26
C ILE A 377 -14.58 -19.10 -4.36
N ARG A 378 -15.50 -19.92 -4.91
CA ARG A 378 -15.24 -21.36 -5.14
C ARG A 378 -14.05 -21.57 -6.08
N PHE A 379 -13.82 -20.61 -6.97
CA PHE A 379 -12.60 -20.41 -7.76
C PHE A 379 -11.52 -19.70 -6.96
N ARG A 380 -11.12 -20.29 -5.83
CA ARG A 380 -9.80 -19.98 -5.32
C ARG A 380 -8.79 -20.78 -6.17
N PRO A 381 -7.65 -20.19 -6.52
CA PRO A 381 -6.56 -20.88 -7.22
C PRO A 381 -6.12 -22.18 -6.54
N GLU A 382 -6.49 -22.39 -5.27
CA GLU A 382 -6.28 -23.62 -4.51
C GLU A 382 -6.97 -24.88 -5.07
N ASN A 383 -7.92 -24.73 -5.99
CA ASN A 383 -8.51 -25.87 -6.70
C ASN A 383 -7.96 -26.05 -8.12
N LEU A 384 -7.07 -25.18 -8.62
CA LEU A 384 -6.52 -25.32 -9.98
C LEU A 384 -5.62 -26.54 -10.16
N GLU A 385 -5.05 -27.10 -9.07
CA GLU A 385 -4.32 -28.37 -9.13
C GLU A 385 -5.25 -29.60 -9.14
N ASN A 386 -6.54 -29.39 -8.82
CA ASN A 386 -7.57 -30.44 -8.80
C ASN A 386 -8.44 -30.45 -10.06
N TYR A 387 -8.13 -29.62 -11.06
CA TYR A 387 -8.86 -29.51 -12.34
C TYR A 387 -7.95 -29.69 -13.55
#